data_AF-A0A9D4E4Y5-F1
#
_entry.id   AF-A0A9D4E4Y5-F1
#
_cell.length_a   1.000
_cell.length_b   1.000
_cell.length_c   1.000
_cell.angle_alpha   90.00
_cell.angle_beta   90.00
_cell.angle_gamma   90.00
#
_symmetry.space_group_name_H-M   'P 1'
#
loop_
_entity.id
_entity.type
_entity.pdbx_description
1 polymer ?
#
loop_
_entity_poly.entity_id
_entity_poly.type
_entity_poly.pdbx_seq_one_letter_code
_entity_poly.pdbx_strand_id
1 'polypeptide(L)'
;MNSSCFFVYFDNLLRTFSFNIDIDSVFINGSTTSVGKTTVNGVYEDIFTGKCCVPKLEPIPDAFVYRYNISVTYDGISLSDVRSMYVYEALCQEHFQLQSGVQFKLKGGFCFINAQCVEHSDADDEDSCMRCMPERNQYSWSYESCDHTFHG
;
A
#
# COMPACT_ATOMS: atom_id res chain seq x y z
N MET A 1 -1.60 0.11 -17.21
CA MET A 1 -2.21 0.30 -15.88
C MET A 1 -1.16 0.98 -15.00
N ASN A 2 -1.53 2.13 -14.43
CA ASN A 2 -0.66 3.30 -14.24
C ASN A 2 0.27 3.21 -13.03
N SER A 3 1.53 3.59 -13.19
CA SER A 3 2.41 3.91 -12.06
C SER A 3 1.87 5.13 -11.32
N SER A 4 1.81 5.06 -9.98
CA SER A 4 1.47 6.23 -9.17
C SER A 4 2.65 7.20 -9.15
N CYS A 5 2.43 8.40 -9.65
CA CYS A 5 3.43 9.46 -9.64
C CYS A 5 3.04 10.56 -8.67
N PHE A 6 4.03 11.13 -8.01
CA PHE A 6 3.82 12.21 -7.05
C PHE A 6 4.62 13.44 -7.45
N PHE A 7 4.16 14.58 -6.94
CA PHE A 7 4.67 15.91 -7.24
C PHE A 7 5.24 16.51 -5.96
N VAL A 8 6.38 17.17 -6.07
CA VAL A 8 7.03 17.94 -5.01
C VAL A 8 7.20 19.36 -5.52
N TYR A 9 6.83 20.32 -4.66
CA TYR A 9 6.93 21.74 -4.95
C TYR A 9 8.25 22.30 -4.43
N PHE A 10 8.81 23.22 -5.20
CA PHE A 10 10.11 23.84 -4.98
C PHE A 10 10.01 25.34 -5.26
N ASP A 11 10.77 26.14 -4.52
CA ASP A 11 10.71 27.60 -4.62
C ASP A 11 11.50 28.15 -5.84
N ASN A 12 12.44 27.38 -6.41
CA ASN A 12 13.16 27.74 -7.64
C ASN A 12 14.04 26.58 -8.15
N LEU A 13 14.01 26.27 -9.44
CA LEU A 13 14.63 25.05 -9.98
C LEU A 13 15.60 25.33 -11.14
N LEU A 14 16.91 25.23 -10.86
CA LEU A 14 17.98 25.32 -11.87
C LEU A 14 18.99 24.15 -11.80
N ARG A 15 18.72 23.10 -11.02
CA ARG A 15 19.66 21.98 -10.79
C ARG A 15 19.01 20.63 -11.07
N THR A 16 19.80 19.58 -11.32
CA THR A 16 19.27 18.22 -11.28
C THR A 16 18.95 17.82 -9.84
N PHE A 17 17.93 16.99 -9.65
CA PHE A 17 17.52 16.49 -8.33
C PHE A 17 17.10 15.03 -8.43
N SER A 18 17.21 14.31 -7.31
CA SER A 18 16.86 12.90 -7.22
C SER A 18 16.07 12.64 -5.95
N PHE A 19 15.15 11.69 -6.05
CA PHE A 19 14.36 11.18 -4.95
C PHE A 19 15.00 9.93 -4.39
N ASN A 20 15.27 9.93 -3.09
CA ASN A 20 15.63 8.74 -2.34
C ASN A 20 14.36 8.22 -1.67
N ILE A 21 14.01 6.97 -2.01
CA ILE A 21 12.76 6.34 -1.62
C ILE A 21 13.11 5.07 -0.85
N ASP A 22 12.81 5.06 0.43
CA ASP A 22 12.82 3.87 1.28
C ASP A 22 11.39 3.35 1.40
N ILE A 23 11.18 2.07 1.15
CA ILE A 23 9.86 1.43 1.06
C ILE A 23 9.74 0.42 2.20
N ASP A 24 8.71 0.58 3.00
CA ASP A 24 8.35 -0.37 4.05
C ASP A 24 6.99 -1.02 3.78
N SER A 25 6.87 -2.31 4.06
CA SER A 25 5.56 -2.96 4.26
C SER A 25 5.17 -2.84 5.72
N VAL A 26 3.91 -2.48 5.96
CA VAL A 26 3.25 -2.48 7.27
C VAL A 26 2.28 -3.65 7.28
N PHE A 27 2.53 -4.63 8.13
CA PHE A 27 1.73 -5.86 8.22
C PHE A 27 0.52 -5.67 9.13
N ILE A 28 -0.46 -6.58 9.01
CA ILE A 28 -1.69 -6.61 9.81
C ILE A 28 -1.40 -6.58 11.32
N ASN A 29 -0.33 -7.22 11.76
CA ASN A 29 0.10 -7.25 13.17
C ASN A 29 0.78 -5.94 13.64
N GLY A 30 0.88 -4.93 12.78
CA GLY A 30 1.54 -3.65 13.04
C GLY A 30 3.06 -3.67 12.88
N SER A 31 3.68 -4.83 12.61
CA SER A 31 5.11 -4.90 12.32
C SER A 31 5.42 -4.22 10.99
N THR A 32 6.65 -3.72 10.87
CA THR A 32 7.10 -3.02 9.67
C THR A 32 8.40 -3.66 9.18
N THR A 33 8.51 -3.91 7.88
CA THR A 33 9.74 -4.44 7.26
C THR A 33 10.13 -3.57 6.07
N SER A 34 11.42 -3.26 5.94
CA SER A 34 11.92 -2.61 4.73
C SER A 34 11.92 -3.61 3.58
N VAL A 35 11.23 -3.25 2.50
CA VAL A 35 11.01 -4.11 1.31
C VAL A 35 11.70 -3.57 0.08
N GLY A 36 12.25 -2.36 0.14
CA GLY A 36 13.02 -1.81 -0.96
C GLY A 36 13.63 -0.46 -0.64
N LYS A 37 14.67 -0.12 -1.41
CA LYS A 37 15.27 1.20 -1.46
C LYS A 37 15.60 1.51 -2.90
N THR A 38 15.27 2.71 -3.35
CA THR A 38 15.60 3.15 -4.69
C THR A 38 15.92 4.63 -4.74
N THR A 39 16.72 5.01 -5.72
CA THR A 39 17.00 6.41 -6.06
C THR A 39 16.49 6.64 -7.47
N VAL A 40 15.59 7.61 -7.63
CA VAL A 40 14.96 7.93 -8.91
C VAL A 40 15.29 9.38 -9.26
N ASN A 41 15.73 9.61 -10.49
CA ASN A 41 15.96 10.98 -10.96
C ASN A 41 14.62 11.71 -11.08
N GLY A 42 14.57 12.91 -10.51
CA GLY A 42 13.40 13.76 -10.61
C GLY A 42 13.26 14.37 -12.00
N VAL A 43 12.01 14.52 -12.43
CA VAL A 43 11.67 15.20 -13.68
C VAL A 43 10.89 16.45 -13.34
N TYR A 44 11.21 17.57 -13.95
CA TYR A 44 10.41 18.79 -13.81
C TYR A 44 9.10 18.67 -14.58
N GLU A 45 7.98 18.92 -13.91
CA GLU A 45 6.69 19.16 -14.56
C GLU A 45 6.60 20.63 -14.99
N ASP A 46 7.06 21.53 -14.12
CA ASP A 46 7.20 22.96 -14.37
C ASP A 46 8.38 23.53 -13.54
N ILE A 47 8.54 24.86 -13.50
CA ILE A 47 9.67 25.52 -12.81
C ILE A 47 9.56 25.52 -11.27
N PHE A 48 8.42 25.10 -10.73
CA PHE A 48 8.13 24.96 -9.30
C PHE A 48 7.81 23.52 -8.91
N THR A 49 7.52 22.63 -9.87
CA THR A 49 7.04 21.29 -9.59
C THR A 49 7.96 20.24 -10.19
N GLY A 50 8.51 19.37 -9.35
CA GLY A 50 9.18 18.15 -9.77
C GLY A 50 8.31 16.93 -9.51
N LYS A 51 8.46 15.89 -10.32
CA LYS A 51 7.72 14.63 -10.20
C LYS A 51 8.64 13.42 -10.19
N CYS A 52 8.19 12.38 -9.51
CA CYS A 52 8.76 11.05 -9.55
C CYS A 52 7.66 10.00 -9.40
N CYS A 53 7.81 8.88 -10.11
CA CYS A 53 6.90 7.76 -9.98
C CYS A 53 7.50 6.74 -9.02
N VAL A 54 6.69 6.23 -8.09
CA VAL A 54 7.14 5.16 -7.19
C VAL A 54 7.18 3.83 -7.95
N PRO A 55 8.14 2.94 -7.64
CA PRO A 55 8.15 1.62 -8.24
C PRO A 55 6.90 0.85 -7.85
N LYS A 56 6.36 0.06 -8.78
CA LYS A 56 5.32 -0.90 -8.47
C LYS A 56 5.94 -2.05 -7.67
N LEU A 57 5.28 -2.44 -6.59
CA LEU A 57 5.66 -3.60 -5.78
C LEU A 57 4.80 -4.79 -6.14
N GLU A 58 5.39 -5.98 -6.08
CA GLU A 58 4.63 -7.22 -6.07
C GLU A 58 3.90 -7.37 -4.74
N PRO A 59 2.66 -7.89 -4.71
CA PRO A 59 1.93 -8.11 -3.47
C PRO A 59 2.70 -9.05 -2.53
N ILE A 60 3.00 -8.56 -1.33
CA ILE A 60 3.59 -9.36 -0.26
C ILE A 60 2.44 -9.91 0.60
N PRO A 61 2.36 -11.22 0.85
CA PRO A 61 1.34 -11.79 1.73
C PRO A 61 1.31 -11.06 3.09
N ASP A 62 0.11 -10.77 3.58
CA ASP A 62 -0.16 -10.07 4.84
C ASP A 62 0.35 -8.61 4.93
N ALA A 63 1.00 -8.07 3.89
CA ALA A 63 1.33 -6.66 3.85
C ALA A 63 0.03 -5.86 3.71
N PHE A 64 -0.32 -5.14 4.77
CA PHE A 64 -1.55 -4.38 4.85
C PHE A 64 -1.38 -3.04 4.13
N VAL A 65 -0.28 -2.32 4.36
CA VAL A 65 -0.04 -1.00 3.75
C VAL A 65 1.42 -0.87 3.33
N TYR A 66 1.68 -0.16 2.24
CA TYR A 66 3.05 0.23 1.87
C TYR A 66 3.32 1.67 2.26
N ARG A 67 4.41 1.90 2.99
CA ARG A 67 4.90 3.24 3.34
C ARG A 67 6.12 3.59 2.48
N TYR A 68 6.04 4.71 1.78
CA TYR A 68 7.12 5.28 0.98
C TYR A 68 7.69 6.48 1.73
N ASN A 69 8.90 6.34 2.26
CA ASN A 69 9.66 7.40 2.91
C ASN A 69 10.53 8.09 1.85
N ILE A 70 10.20 9.34 1.55
CA ILE A 70 10.76 10.06 0.43
C ILE A 70 11.59 11.24 0.96
N SER A 71 12.82 11.35 0.47
CA SER A 71 13.68 12.53 0.65
C SER A 71 14.26 12.96 -0.69
N VAL A 72 14.55 14.25 -0.84
CA VAL A 72 15.06 14.83 -2.08
C VAL A 72 16.50 15.30 -1.87
N THR A 73 17.34 15.12 -2.89
CA THR A 73 18.70 15.68 -2.91
C THR A 73 18.99 16.36 -4.24
N TYR A 74 19.81 17.41 -4.19
CA TYR A 74 20.32 18.12 -5.38
C TYR A 74 21.79 17.80 -5.68
N ASP A 75 22.53 17.29 -4.69
CA ASP A 75 23.98 17.05 -4.74
C ASP A 75 24.34 15.58 -4.51
N GLY A 76 23.36 14.72 -4.27
CA GLY A 76 23.54 13.31 -3.96
C GLY A 76 23.95 13.02 -2.52
N ILE A 77 24.11 14.06 -1.68
CA ILE A 77 24.66 13.95 -0.32
C ILE A 77 23.70 14.55 0.70
N SER A 78 23.30 15.80 0.49
CA SER A 78 22.40 16.54 1.36
C SER A 78 20.95 16.13 1.06
N LEU A 79 20.29 15.54 2.06
CA LEU A 79 18.90 15.10 1.97
C LEU A 79 17.97 16.12 2.63
N SER A 80 16.79 16.32 2.02
CA SER A 80 15.68 17.01 2.66
C SER A 80 15.13 16.22 3.85
N ASP A 81 14.25 16.84 4.62
CA ASP A 81 13.38 16.12 5.55
C ASP A 81 12.62 15.00 4.84
N VAL A 82 12.43 13.88 5.54
CA VAL A 82 11.68 12.72 5.05
C VAL A 82 10.19 13.02 5.11
N ARG A 83 9.50 12.73 4.01
CA ARG A 83 8.03 12.74 3.93
C ARG A 83 7.53 11.34 3.63
N SER A 84 6.59 10.86 4.44
CA SER A 84 6.01 9.53 4.29
C SER A 84 4.69 9.61 3.52
N MET A 85 4.52 8.69 2.58
CA MET A 85 3.27 8.43 1.86
C MET A 85 2.84 6.99 2.11
N TYR A 86 1.53 6.75 2.06
CA TYR A 86 0.96 5.43 2.27
C TYR A 86 0.13 5.02 1.04
N VAL A 87 0.34 3.80 0.57
CA VAL A 87 -0.45 3.15 -0.49
C VAL A 87 -1.19 1.98 0.12
N TYR A 88 -2.50 2.00 -0.03
CA TYR A 88 -3.44 1.01 0.50
C TYR A 88 -4.67 0.95 -0.41
N GLU A 89 -5.45 -0.12 -0.30
CA GLU A 89 -6.68 -0.34 -1.07
C GLU A 89 -7.87 0.29 -0.35
N ALA A 90 -8.33 1.42 -0.87
CA ALA A 90 -9.38 2.21 -0.24
C ALA A 90 -10.75 1.51 -0.26
N LEU A 91 -10.92 0.41 -1.00
CA LEU A 91 -12.12 -0.42 -0.95
C LEU A 91 -12.37 -0.93 0.48
N CYS A 92 -11.44 -1.71 1.04
CA CYS A 92 -11.61 -2.31 2.35
C CYS A 92 -10.76 -1.67 3.46
N GLN A 93 -9.82 -0.78 3.16
CA GLN A 93 -8.95 -0.19 4.18
C GLN A 93 -9.32 1.27 4.44
N GLU A 94 -9.25 1.68 5.69
CA GLU A 94 -9.46 3.05 6.16
C GLU A 94 -8.27 3.52 7.00
N HIS A 95 -8.05 4.83 7.06
CA HIS A 95 -7.00 5.42 7.86
C HIS A 95 -7.54 6.50 8.80
N PHE A 96 -6.83 6.72 9.90
CA PHE A 96 -7.13 7.79 10.84
C PHE A 96 -5.84 8.42 11.34
N GLN A 97 -5.91 9.74 11.52
CA GLN A 97 -4.79 10.53 12.00
C GLN A 97 -4.77 10.50 13.53
N LEU A 98 -3.65 10.03 14.09
CA LEU A 98 -3.35 10.08 15.51
C LEU A 98 -2.21 11.08 15.77
N GLN A 99 -2.01 11.41 17.04
CA GLN A 99 -0.83 12.18 17.47
C GLN A 99 0.48 11.41 17.22
N SER A 100 0.44 10.08 17.27
CA SER A 100 1.58 9.19 17.03
C SER A 100 1.84 8.89 15.55
N GLY A 101 0.99 9.36 14.63
CA GLY A 101 1.10 9.12 13.20
C GLY A 101 -0.21 8.68 12.55
N VAL A 102 -0.11 8.04 11.38
CA VAL A 102 -1.26 7.49 10.66
C VAL A 102 -1.44 6.03 11.08
N GLN A 103 -2.66 5.63 11.42
CA GLN A 103 -3.02 4.24 11.65
C GLN A 103 -4.02 3.78 10.59
N PHE A 104 -3.98 2.49 10.26
CA PHE A 104 -4.83 1.85 9.28
C PHE A 104 -5.69 0.77 9.93
N LYS A 105 -6.88 0.57 9.38
CA LYS A 105 -7.84 -0.44 9.83
C LYS A 105 -8.60 -1.02 8.64
N LEU A 106 -9.03 -2.27 8.79
CA LEU A 106 -9.94 -2.93 7.86
C LEU A 106 -11.38 -2.48 8.15
N LYS A 107 -12.11 -2.10 7.11
CA LYS A 107 -13.53 -1.75 7.17
C LYS A 107 -14.36 -3.01 7.44
N GLY A 108 -15.48 -2.83 8.13
CA GLY A 108 -16.45 -3.91 8.31
C GLY A 108 -17.03 -4.38 6.97
N GLY A 109 -17.41 -5.66 6.89
CA GLY A 109 -17.95 -6.26 5.68
C GLY A 109 -16.91 -6.73 4.66
N PHE A 110 -15.61 -6.68 5.00
CA PHE A 110 -14.52 -7.15 4.15
C PHE A 110 -13.57 -8.08 4.88
N CYS A 111 -12.96 -8.99 4.15
CA CYS A 111 -11.76 -9.71 4.57
C CYS A 111 -10.54 -9.14 3.85
N PHE A 112 -9.38 -9.27 4.47
CA PHE A 112 -8.10 -9.01 3.85
C PHE A 112 -7.30 -10.31 3.78
N ILE A 113 -7.33 -10.97 2.63
CA ILE A 113 -6.78 -12.32 2.42
C ILE A 113 -5.75 -12.23 1.31
N ASN A 114 -4.53 -12.74 1.54
CA ASN A 114 -3.44 -12.73 0.55
C ASN A 114 -3.17 -11.35 -0.08
N ALA A 115 -3.16 -10.31 0.75
CA ALA A 115 -2.99 -8.91 0.34
C ALA A 115 -4.09 -8.34 -0.58
N GLN A 116 -5.29 -8.93 -0.55
CA GLN A 116 -6.45 -8.49 -1.33
C GLN A 116 -7.66 -8.21 -0.44
N CYS A 117 -8.44 -7.21 -0.84
CA CYS A 117 -9.76 -6.95 -0.27
C CYS A 117 -10.78 -7.91 -0.88
N VAL A 118 -11.49 -8.66 -0.03
CA VAL A 118 -12.53 -9.61 -0.43
C VAL A 118 -13.85 -9.20 0.24
N GLU A 119 -14.94 -9.13 -0.51
CA GLU A 119 -16.25 -8.75 0.04
C GLU A 119 -16.87 -9.89 0.86
N HIS A 120 -17.72 -9.52 1.82
CA HIS A 120 -18.44 -10.49 2.62
C HIS A 120 -19.24 -11.47 1.73
N SER A 121 -19.10 -12.77 2.00
CA SER A 121 -19.71 -13.88 1.28
C SER A 121 -19.15 -14.18 -0.11
N ASP A 122 -18.11 -13.48 -0.57
CA ASP A 122 -17.34 -13.93 -1.73
C ASP A 122 -16.69 -15.29 -1.45
N ALA A 123 -16.67 -16.15 -2.46
CA ALA A 123 -16.09 -17.49 -2.37
C ALA A 123 -14.60 -17.48 -2.72
N ASP A 124 -13.86 -18.41 -2.14
CA ASP A 124 -12.50 -18.69 -2.56
C ASP A 124 -12.51 -19.32 -3.95
N ASP A 125 -11.66 -18.83 -4.85
CA ASP A 125 -11.50 -19.37 -6.20
C ASP A 125 -10.90 -20.79 -6.16
N GLU A 126 -10.16 -21.14 -5.10
CA GLU A 126 -9.57 -22.47 -4.91
C GLU A 126 -10.53 -23.47 -4.24
N ASP A 127 -11.46 -22.99 -3.42
CA ASP A 127 -12.43 -23.83 -2.70
C ASP A 127 -13.78 -23.11 -2.53
N SER A 128 -14.78 -23.53 -3.30
CA SER A 128 -16.14 -22.97 -3.24
C SER A 128 -16.84 -23.11 -1.87
N CYS A 129 -16.32 -23.95 -0.99
CA CYS A 129 -16.80 -24.11 0.39
C CYS A 129 -16.25 -23.05 1.34
N MET A 130 -15.25 -22.31 0.90
CA MET A 130 -14.59 -21.28 1.67
C MET A 130 -15.13 -19.92 1.24
N ARG A 131 -15.48 -19.07 2.21
CA ARG A 131 -15.98 -17.73 1.95
C ARG A 131 -15.35 -16.70 2.87
N CYS A 132 -15.35 -15.44 2.41
CA CYS A 132 -15.03 -14.33 3.28
C CYS A 132 -16.16 -14.13 4.30
N MET A 133 -15.87 -14.44 5.57
CA MET A 133 -16.76 -14.17 6.70
C MET A 133 -16.02 -13.29 7.72
N PRO A 134 -16.08 -11.95 7.57
CA PRO A 134 -15.35 -11.01 8.42
C PRO A 134 -15.69 -11.17 9.91
N GLU A 135 -16.93 -11.58 10.21
CA GLU A 135 -17.41 -11.84 11.58
C GLU A 135 -16.78 -13.07 12.24
N ARG A 136 -16.22 -14.00 11.44
CA ARG A 136 -15.50 -15.18 11.94
C ARG A 136 -14.00 -14.95 11.89
N ASN A 137 -13.49 -14.58 10.72
CA ASN A 137 -12.08 -14.25 10.53
C ASN A 137 -11.93 -13.27 9.37
N GLN A 138 -11.51 -12.05 9.68
CA GLN A 138 -11.30 -11.00 8.68
C GLN A 138 -9.98 -11.13 7.91
N TYR A 139 -9.09 -12.07 8.27
CA TYR A 139 -7.77 -12.24 7.66
C TYR A 139 -7.54 -13.62 7.04
N SER A 140 -8.58 -14.46 7.01
CA SER A 140 -8.50 -15.79 6.40
C SER A 140 -9.87 -16.24 5.93
N TRP A 141 -9.89 -17.11 4.93
CA TRP A 141 -11.10 -17.75 4.48
C TRP A 141 -11.79 -18.53 5.61
N SER A 142 -13.11 -18.54 5.61
CA SER A 142 -13.92 -19.23 6.61
C SER A 142 -14.78 -20.29 5.92
N TYR A 143 -14.80 -21.50 6.49
CA TYR A 143 -15.63 -22.57 5.97
C TYR A 143 -17.11 -22.25 6.10
N GLU A 144 -17.82 -22.33 4.99
CA GLU A 144 -19.27 -22.39 4.92
C GLU A 144 -19.69 -23.82 4.53
N SER A 145 -20.75 -24.32 5.15
CA SER A 145 -21.34 -25.59 4.72
C SER A 145 -21.82 -25.47 3.27
N CYS A 146 -21.05 -26.03 2.36
CA CYS A 146 -21.38 -26.21 0.95
C CYS A 146 -22.11 -27.54 0.80
N ASP A 147 -23.39 -27.49 0.44
CA ASP A 147 -24.15 -28.69 0.13
C ASP A 147 -23.75 -29.17 -1.26
N HIS A 148 -22.93 -30.21 -1.35
CA HIS A 148 -22.76 -30.97 -2.58
C HIS A 148 -23.98 -31.86 -2.77
N THR A 149 -25.15 -31.27 -3.03
CA THR A 149 -26.28 -32.07 -3.52
C THR A 149 -25.98 -32.48 -4.95
N PHE A 150 -25.29 -33.62 -5.07
CA PHE A 150 -25.24 -34.43 -6.29
C PHE A 150 -26.69 -34.77 -6.66
N HIS A 151 -27.25 -34.05 -7.64
CA HIS A 151 -28.35 -34.61 -8.42
C HIS A 151 -27.76 -35.65 -9.36
N GLY A 152 -27.63 -36.87 -8.83
CA GLY A 152 -27.51 -38.10 -9.63
C GLY A 152 -28.81 -38.46 -10.31
#